data_AF-X1SDI6-F1
#
_entry.id   AF-X1SDI6-F1
#
_cell.length_a   1.000
_cell.length_b   1.000
_cell.length_c   1.000
_cell.angle_alpha   90.00
_cell.angle_beta   90.00
_cell.angle_gamma   90.00
#
_symmetry.space_group_name_H-M   'P 1'
#
loop_
_entity.id
_entity.type
_entity.pdbx_description
1 polymer ?
#
loop_
_entity_poly.entity_id
_entity_poly.type
_entity_poly.pdbx_seq_one_letter_code
_entity_poly.pdbx_strand_id
1 'polypeptide(L)'
;MADLLRTGHKMLNLSCPICNNPIFQNKNGVSFCAICNREVIMADSVSDKSIEEKEAILNKNTKQLNIPSVLITVLTNKLNWITEKLEKENQ
;
A
#
# COMPACT_ATOMS: atom_id res chain seq x y z
N MET A 1 19.04 -7.07 -2.17
CA MET A 1 18.82 -6.74 -3.61
C MET A 1 19.63 -7.64 -4.55
N ALA A 2 20.91 -7.89 -4.29
CA ALA A 2 21.72 -8.79 -5.12
C ALA A 2 21.10 -10.20 -5.29
N ASP A 3 20.45 -10.74 -4.26
CA ASP A 3 19.78 -12.05 -4.35
C ASP A 3 18.61 -12.06 -5.35
N LEU A 4 17.90 -10.94 -5.52
CA LEU A 4 16.82 -10.83 -6.50
C LEU A 4 17.38 -10.93 -7.92
N LEU A 5 18.51 -10.27 -8.19
CA LEU A 5 19.20 -10.38 -9.47
C LEU A 5 19.73 -11.81 -9.68
N ARG A 6 20.31 -12.44 -8.64
CA ARG A 6 20.83 -13.82 -8.70
C ARG A 6 19.73 -14.85 -8.96
N THR A 7 18.51 -14.62 -8.46
CA THR A 7 17.35 -15.50 -8.69
C THR A 7 16.68 -15.25 -10.06
N GLY A 8 17.15 -14.26 -10.82
CA GLY A 8 16.69 -13.96 -12.17
C GLY A 8 15.54 -12.96 -12.22
N HIS A 9 15.39 -12.10 -11.22
CA HIS A 9 14.48 -10.95 -11.29
C HIS A 9 15.15 -9.81 -12.06
N LYS A 10 14.35 -9.04 -12.80
CA LYS A 10 14.81 -7.89 -13.59
C LYS A 10 14.60 -6.60 -12.82
N MET A 11 15.65 -5.79 -12.66
CA MET A 11 15.50 -4.42 -12.15
C MET A 11 14.98 -3.52 -13.27
N LEU A 12 13.91 -2.77 -12.99
CA LEU A 12 13.34 -1.79 -13.93
C LEU A 12 13.98 -0.41 -13.72
N ASN A 13 13.97 0.44 -14.75
CA ASN A 13 14.43 1.83 -14.66
C ASN A 13 13.38 2.76 -14.02
N LEU A 14 12.67 2.25 -13.01
CA LEU A 14 11.58 2.94 -12.32
C LEU A 14 11.78 2.78 -10.82
N SER A 15 11.52 3.85 -10.09
CA SER A 15 11.65 3.91 -8.64
C SER A 15 10.29 3.89 -7.95
N CYS A 16 10.20 3.18 -6.84
CA CYS A 16 9.00 3.16 -6.01
C CYS A 16 8.73 4.55 -5.42
N PRO A 17 7.53 5.13 -5.56
CA PRO A 17 7.23 6.48 -5.08
C PRO A 17 7.22 6.61 -3.55
N ILE A 18 7.24 5.50 -2.80
CA ILE A 18 7.12 5.49 -1.34
C ILE A 18 8.48 5.42 -0.66
N CYS A 19 9.39 4.61 -1.19
CA CYS A 19 10.71 4.37 -0.58
C CYS A 19 11.88 4.70 -1.51
N ASN A 20 11.61 5.24 -2.71
CA ASN A 20 12.58 5.62 -3.73
C ASN A 20 13.54 4.51 -4.18
N ASN A 21 13.17 3.25 -3.95
CA ASN A 21 13.96 2.08 -4.32
C ASN A 21 13.58 1.58 -5.72
N PRO A 22 14.52 1.06 -6.52
CA PRO A 22 14.20 0.46 -7.81
C PRO A 22 13.15 -0.66 -7.70
N ILE A 23 12.28 -0.71 -8.69
CA ILE A 23 11.25 -1.74 -8.85
C ILE A 23 11.89 -2.97 -9.51
N PHE A 24 11.47 -4.15 -9.08
CA PHE A 24 11.90 -5.43 -9.65
C PHE A 24 10.72 -6.11 -10.33
N GLN A 25 11.00 -6.88 -11.38
CA GLN A 25 10.03 -7.70 -12.09
C GLN A 25 10.42 -9.17 -11.92
N ASN A 26 9.45 -10.02 -11.58
CA ASN A 26 9.65 -11.47 -11.53
C ASN A 26 9.54 -12.12 -12.92
N LYS A 27 9.84 -13.42 -13.00
CA LYS A 27 9.78 -14.19 -14.25
C LYS A 27 8.35 -14.28 -14.83
N ASN A 28 7.33 -14.04 -14.01
CA ASN A 28 5.92 -14.05 -14.41
C ASN A 28 5.45 -12.67 -14.93
N GLY A 29 6.35 -11.68 -14.99
CA GLY A 29 6.03 -10.32 -15.45
C GLY A 29 5.48 -9.37 -14.39
N VAL A 30 5.30 -9.84 -13.15
CA VAL A 30 4.78 -9.03 -12.04
C VAL A 30 5.86 -8.10 -11.51
N SER A 31 5.54 -6.80 -11.48
CA SER A 31 6.43 -5.75 -10.97
C SER A 31 6.16 -5.50 -9.50
N PHE A 32 7.20 -5.40 -8.67
CA PHE A 32 7.08 -5.21 -7.22
C PHE A 32 8.27 -4.44 -6.64
N CYS A 33 8.04 -3.81 -5.49
CA CYS A 33 9.10 -3.18 -4.71
C CYS A 33 9.65 -4.16 -3.67
N ALA A 34 10.97 -4.39 -3.70
CA ALA A 34 11.66 -5.30 -2.77
C ALA A 34 11.66 -4.82 -1.30
N ILE A 35 11.50 -3.50 -1.07
CA ILE A 35 11.50 -2.92 0.27
C ILE A 35 10.08 -2.83 0.82
N CYS A 36 9.14 -2.30 0.05
CA CYS A 36 7.75 -2.17 0.48
C CYS A 36 6.97 -3.49 0.46
N ASN A 37 7.51 -4.52 -0.21
CA ASN A 37 6.86 -5.81 -0.46
C ASN A 37 5.45 -5.65 -1.06
N ARG A 38 5.33 -4.72 -2.01
CA ARG A 38 4.08 -4.40 -2.72
C ARG A 38 4.26 -4.54 -4.22
N GLU A 39 3.24 -5.08 -4.87
CA GLU A 39 3.10 -5.11 -6.32
C GLU A 39 2.86 -3.68 -6.85
N VAL A 40 3.44 -3.37 -8.00
CA VAL A 40 3.33 -2.08 -8.69
C VAL A 40 2.72 -2.33 -10.05
N ILE A 41 1.54 -1.77 -10.28
CA ILE A 41 0.86 -1.79 -11.57
C ILE A 41 1.21 -0.48 -12.28
N MET A 42 1.80 -0.59 -13.47
CA MET A 42 2.07 0.57 -14.30
C MET A 42 0.77 0.96 -15.01
N ALA A 43 0.33 2.20 -14.80
CA ALA A 43 -0.73 2.78 -15.59
C ALA A 43 -0.10 3.24 -16.91
N ASP A 44 -0.01 2.34 -17.89
CA ASP A 44 0.29 2.76 -19.26
C ASP A 44 -0.87 3.64 -19.72
N SER A 45 -0.54 4.82 -20.26
CA SER A 45 -1.52 5.72 -20.86
C SER A 45 -2.28 4.99 -21.96
N VAL A 46 -3.49 4.54 -21.63
CA VAL A 46 -4.58 4.08 -22.50
C VAL A 46 -4.11 3.34 -23.76
N SER A 47 -3.99 2.02 -23.67
CA SER A 47 -4.32 1.18 -24.82
C SER A 47 -5.27 0.08 -24.38
N ASP A 48 -6.52 0.24 -24.78
CA ASP A 48 -7.63 -0.69 -24.60
C ASP A 48 -7.30 -2.07 -25.17
N LYS A 49 -6.80 -3.01 -24.37
CA LYS A 49 -6.99 -4.45 -24.58
C LYS A 49 -7.09 -5.19 -23.24
N SER A 50 -8.27 -5.75 -22.99
CA SER A 50 -8.65 -6.64 -21.87
C SER A 50 -8.94 -6.00 -20.50
N ILE A 51 -9.85 -5.01 -20.47
CA ILE A 51 -10.73 -4.80 -19.30
C ILE A 51 -12.05 -5.51 -19.58
N GLU A 52 -12.01 -6.84 -19.66
CA GLU A 52 -13.18 -7.68 -19.49
C GLU A 52 -12.75 -8.74 -18.46
N GLU A 53 -13.52 -8.88 -17.38
CA GLU A 53 -13.39 -9.87 -16.28
C GLU A 53 -12.65 -9.51 -14.97
N LYS A 54 -12.38 -8.24 -14.64
CA LYS A 54 -11.92 -7.90 -13.27
C LYS A 54 -12.69 -6.80 -12.52
N GLU A 55 -13.95 -6.56 -12.88
CA GLU A 55 -14.87 -5.72 -12.08
C GLU A 55 -15.44 -6.43 -10.84
N ALA A 56 -14.84 -7.52 -10.36
CA ALA A 56 -15.32 -8.27 -9.19
C ALA A 56 -14.46 -8.18 -7.91
N ILE A 57 -13.38 -7.39 -7.87
CA ILE A 57 -12.44 -7.39 -6.71
C ILE A 57 -12.37 -6.06 -5.95
N LEU A 58 -13.21 -5.05 -6.24
CA LEU A 58 -13.20 -3.80 -5.45
C LEU A 58 -14.07 -3.84 -4.17
N ASN A 59 -14.93 -4.86 -3.97
CA ASN A 59 -15.96 -4.81 -2.91
C ASN A 59 -15.96 -5.97 -1.89
N LYS A 60 -14.82 -6.61 -1.57
CA LYS A 60 -14.77 -7.63 -0.49
C LYS A 60 -13.45 -7.68 0.29
N ASN A 61 -13.01 -6.55 0.82
CA ASN A 61 -12.07 -6.54 1.94
C ASN A 61 -12.39 -5.40 2.92
N THR A 62 -13.66 -5.28 3.32
CA THR A 62 -13.92 -4.88 4.71
C THR A 62 -13.46 -6.05 5.57
N LYS A 63 -12.14 -6.14 5.84
CA LYS A 63 -11.65 -6.84 7.02
C LYS A 63 -12.41 -6.21 8.17
N GLN A 64 -13.42 -6.90 8.66
CA GLN A 64 -14.04 -6.55 9.93
C GLN A 64 -12.94 -6.74 10.96
N LEU A 65 -12.22 -5.65 11.22
CA LEU A 65 -11.11 -5.65 12.14
C LEU A 65 -11.77 -5.91 13.50
N ASN A 66 -11.57 -7.12 14.04
CA ASN A 66 -12.05 -7.49 15.36
C ASN A 66 -11.20 -6.74 16.38
N ILE A 67 -11.40 -5.42 16.45
CA ILE A 67 -10.71 -4.53 17.38
C ILE A 67 -11.44 -4.69 18.71
N PRO A 68 -10.77 -5.13 19.78
CA PRO A 68 -11.33 -5.10 21.11
C PRO A 68 -11.96 -3.73 21.41
N SER A 69 -13.24 -3.73 21.83
CA SER A 69 -13.99 -2.49 22.13
C SER A 69 -13.26 -1.58 23.12
N VAL A 70 -12.52 -2.18 24.06
CA VAL A 70 -11.67 -1.49 25.04
C VAL A 70 -10.62 -0.61 24.36
N LEU A 71 -9.98 -1.09 23.27
CA LEU A 71 -9.00 -0.29 22.54
C LEU A 71 -9.66 0.91 21.88
N ILE A 72 -10.83 0.74 21.26
CA ILE A 72 -11.59 1.84 20.66
C ILE A 72 -11.87 2.90 21.72
N THR A 73 -12.36 2.52 22.90
CA THR A 73 -12.63 3.46 24.00
C THR A 73 -11.39 4.22 24.45
N VAL A 74 -10.25 3.54 24.63
CA VAL A 74 -9.00 4.18 25.04
C VAL A 74 -8.51 5.17 23.99
N LEU A 75 -8.58 4.81 22.70
CA LEU A 75 -8.19 5.70 21.61
C LEU A 75 -9.10 6.94 21.57
N THR A 76 -10.42 6.76 21.63
CA THR A 76 -11.38 7.89 21.62
C THR A 76 -11.13 8.85 22.79
N ASN A 77 -10.88 8.32 23.99
CA ASN A 77 -10.58 9.15 25.16
C ASN A 77 -9.29 9.96 24.98
N LYS A 78 -8.23 9.35 24.42
CA LYS A 78 -6.98 10.06 24.15
C LYS A 78 -7.14 11.13 23.08
N LEU A 79 -7.89 10.83 22.01
CA LEU A 79 -8.16 11.80 20.95
C LEU A 79 -8.93 13.00 21.51
N ASN A 80 -9.98 12.77 22.31
CA ASN A 80 -10.72 13.85 22.95
C ASN A 80 -9.84 14.69 23.88
N TRP A 81 -8.97 14.06 24.68
CA TRP A 81 -8.04 14.79 25.54
C TRP A 81 -7.08 15.67 24.74
N ILE A 82 -6.54 15.17 23.62
CA ILE A 82 -5.68 15.95 22.72
C ILE A 82 -6.47 17.13 22.13
N THR A 83 -7.69 16.90 21.66
CA THR A 83 -8.54 17.95 21.10
C THR A 83 -8.81 19.06 22.12
N GLU A 84 -9.22 18.73 23.34
CA GLU A 84 -9.43 19.72 24.41
C GLU A 84 -8.14 20.48 24.75
N LYS A 85 -6.99 19.80 24.70
CA LYS A 85 -5.70 20.43 25.01
C LYS A 85 -5.28 21.41 23.93
N LEU A 86 -5.51 21.07 22.65
CA LEU A 86 -5.28 21.95 21.51
C LEU A 86 -6.22 23.16 21.55
N GLU A 87 -7.50 22.97 21.89
CA GLU A 87 -8.46 24.08 22.03
C GLU A 87 -8.04 25.07 23.13
N LYS A 88 -7.51 24.57 24.25
CA LYS A 88 -7.02 25.40 25.37
C LYS A 88 -5.69 26.12 25.08
N GLU A 89 -4.88 25.61 24.15
CA GLU A 89 -3.61 26.26 23.76
C GLU A 89 -3.79 27.24 22.59
N ASN A 90 -4.91 27.14 21.87
CA ASN A 90 -5.21 27.99 20.72
C ASN A 90 -6.24 29.11 21.05
N GLN A 91 -6.58 29.28 22.34
CA GLN A 91 -7.31 30.41 22.93
C GLN A 91 -6.37 31.26 23.77
#